data_AF-A0AAW2NNV0-F1
#
_entry.id   AF-A0AAW2NNV0-F1
#
_cell.length_a   1.000
_cell.length_b   1.000
_cell.length_c   1.000
_cell.angle_alpha   90.00
_cell.angle_beta   90.00
_cell.angle_gamma   90.00
#
_symmetry.space_group_name_H-M   'P 1'
#
loop_
_entity.id
_entity.type
_entity.pdbx_description
1 polymer ?
#
loop_
_entity_poly.entity_id
_entity_poly.type
_entity_poly.pdbx_seq_one_letter_code
_entity_poly.pdbx_strand_id
1 'polypeptide(L)'
;MVLKGREIRRKGSVYGRVNNITKFTTKSDIINLLEGCNLNPHNLKVEYNTRTYLPMSMMVEFPSKSAYDAAVKSINRKGRLFTMIRADKAQWDITAPYDGKTILLQGIPRNALIDDVERFLSGCQYDSSSIQMFVRPTDQGPIRMALVRFPSQALAMHAYITKNRGFCLNNQITLQVLH
;
A
#
# COMPACT_ATOMS: atom_id res chain seq x y z
N MET A 1 -9.00 29.20 -2.75
CA MET A 1 -8.25 29.20 -1.47
C MET A 1 -8.66 27.95 -0.70
N VAL A 2 -7.98 26.83 -0.91
CA VAL A 2 -8.33 25.53 -0.32
C VAL A 2 -7.36 25.25 0.83
N LEU A 3 -7.91 24.98 2.01
CA LEU A 3 -7.19 24.70 3.24
C LEU A 3 -6.31 23.46 3.04
N LYS A 4 -5.01 23.66 2.83
CA LYS A 4 -3.99 22.63 3.02
C LYS A 4 -4.09 22.19 4.48
N GLY A 5 -4.50 20.94 4.69
CA GLY A 5 -4.48 20.29 6.00
C GLY A 5 -3.12 20.52 6.65
N ARG A 6 -3.13 20.99 7.89
CA ARG A 6 -1.94 21.25 8.70
C ARG A 6 -1.13 19.95 8.83
N GLU A 7 -0.08 19.83 8.04
CA GLU A 7 1.04 18.94 8.32
C GLU A 7 1.74 19.51 9.57
N ILE A 8 1.47 18.93 10.74
CA ILE A 8 2.21 19.26 11.96
C ILE A 8 3.65 18.79 11.71
N ARG A 9 4.53 19.73 11.36
CA ARG A 9 5.97 19.51 11.26
C ARG A 9 6.49 19.00 12.61
N ARG A 10 6.59 17.69 12.80
CA ARG A 10 7.28 17.10 13.96
C ARG A 10 8.78 17.23 13.73
N LYS A 11 9.36 18.35 14.17
CA LYS A 11 10.81 18.47 14.28
C LYS A 11 11.30 17.33 15.18
N GLY A 12 12.06 16.38 14.61
CA GLY A 12 12.60 15.22 15.34
C GLY A 12 12.09 13.86 14.88
N SER A 13 11.21 13.76 13.87
CA SER A 13 10.82 12.46 13.30
C SER A 13 12.02 11.71 12.74
N VAL A 14 12.07 10.40 12.97
CA VAL A 14 13.07 9.48 12.43
C VAL A 14 12.36 8.43 11.60
N TYR A 15 12.94 8.03 10.47
CA TYR A 15 12.32 7.07 9.57
C TYR A 15 13.08 5.76 9.59
N GLY A 16 12.33 4.66 9.61
CA GLY A 16 12.86 3.31 9.53
C GLY A 16 12.10 2.49 8.48
N ARG A 17 12.75 1.42 8.03
CA ARG A 17 12.19 0.41 7.15
C ARG A 17 12.30 -0.94 7.83
N VAL A 18 11.17 -1.60 8.04
CA VAL A 18 11.09 -2.98 8.55
C VAL A 18 11.09 -3.93 7.35
N ASN A 19 12.12 -4.77 7.25
CA ASN A 19 12.23 -5.80 6.21
C ASN A 19 11.91 -7.19 6.76
N ASN A 20 11.95 -8.19 5.86
CA ASN A 20 11.55 -9.59 6.11
C ASN A 20 10.07 -9.72 6.50
N ILE A 21 9.24 -8.81 5.99
CA ILE A 21 7.79 -8.96 6.08
C ILE A 21 7.32 -10.01 5.06
N THR A 22 6.17 -10.60 5.32
CA THR A 22 5.50 -11.49 4.37
C THR A 22 4.32 -10.78 3.73
N LYS A 23 3.72 -11.39 2.71
CA LYS A 23 2.46 -10.89 2.11
C LYS A 23 1.27 -10.84 3.08
N PHE A 24 1.39 -11.50 4.24
CA PHE A 24 0.36 -11.55 5.28
C PHE A 24 0.65 -10.60 6.44
N THR A 25 1.82 -9.96 6.47
CA THR A 25 2.19 -9.05 7.55
C THR A 25 1.39 -7.75 7.44
N THR A 26 0.62 -7.43 8.47
CA THR A 26 -0.24 -6.27 8.53
C THR A 26 0.42 -5.09 9.26
N LYS A 27 -0.12 -3.87 9.09
CA LYS A 27 0.32 -2.70 9.89
C LYS A 27 0.17 -2.95 11.40
N SER A 28 -0.90 -3.64 11.81
CA SER A 28 -1.15 -4.01 13.21
C SER A 28 -0.07 -4.94 13.75
N ASP A 29 0.38 -5.92 12.98
CA ASP A 29 1.47 -6.82 13.39
C ASP A 29 2.76 -6.03 13.66
N ILE A 30 3.07 -5.03 12.83
CA ILE A 30 4.26 -4.18 13.03
C ILE A 30 4.09 -3.24 14.22
N ILE A 31 2.90 -2.69 14.44
CA ILE A 31 2.62 -1.87 15.64
C ILE A 31 2.80 -2.72 16.91
N ASN A 32 2.27 -3.94 16.93
CA ASN A 32 2.43 -4.88 18.03
C ASN A 32 3.89 -5.33 18.20
N LEU A 33 4.62 -5.52 17.10
CA LEU A 33 6.04 -5.83 17.13
C LEU A 33 6.83 -4.70 17.84
N LEU A 34 6.47 -3.46 17.56
CA LEU A 34 7.11 -2.23 18.02
C LEU A 34 6.35 -1.54 19.16
N GLU A 35 5.69 -2.33 20.00
CA GLU A 35 4.99 -1.86 21.17
C GLU A 35 5.87 -0.94 22.04
N GLY A 36 5.29 0.15 22.55
CA GLY A 36 6.01 1.19 23.30
C GLY A 36 6.65 2.29 22.45
N CYS A 37 6.64 2.18 21.12
CA CYS A 37 7.16 3.24 20.22
C CYS A 37 6.12 4.34 19.90
N ASN A 38 4.90 4.24 20.46
CA ASN A 38 3.77 5.15 20.24
C ASN A 38 3.43 5.33 18.75
N LEU A 39 3.28 4.21 18.04
CA LEU A 39 2.95 4.17 16.62
C LEU A 39 1.46 3.93 16.43
N ASN A 40 0.88 4.53 15.39
CA ASN A 40 -0.46 4.25 14.89
C ASN A 40 -0.40 3.91 13.39
N PRO A 41 -1.48 3.41 12.78
CA PRO A 41 -1.47 3.00 11.36
C PRO A 41 -1.05 4.08 10.37
N HIS A 42 -1.21 5.38 10.68
CA HIS A 42 -0.78 6.49 9.82
C HIS A 42 0.73 6.73 9.86
N ASN A 43 1.41 6.23 10.90
CA ASN A 43 2.87 6.25 10.96
C ASN A 43 3.51 5.13 10.13
N LEU A 44 2.72 4.33 9.40
CA LEU A 44 3.21 3.21 8.62
C LEU A 44 2.73 3.29 7.16
N LYS A 45 3.64 2.99 6.24
CA LYS A 45 3.34 2.81 4.80
C LYS A 45 3.91 1.48 4.34
N VAL A 46 3.14 0.73 3.54
CA VAL A 46 3.67 -0.49 2.93
C VAL A 46 4.43 -0.12 1.67
N GLU A 47 5.68 -0.57 1.56
CA GLU A 47 6.47 -0.42 0.36
C GLU A 47 6.19 -1.62 -0.55
N TYR A 48 5.62 -1.35 -1.72
CA TYR A 48 5.29 -2.37 -2.71
C TYR A 48 6.36 -2.41 -3.80
N ASN A 49 6.60 -3.61 -4.33
CA ASN A 49 7.39 -3.75 -5.54
C ASN A 49 6.68 -3.00 -6.69
N THR A 50 7.40 -2.12 -7.38
CA THR A 50 6.83 -1.25 -8.42
C THR A 50 6.26 -1.99 -9.62
N ARG A 51 6.69 -3.25 -9.85
CA ARG A 51 6.22 -4.09 -10.96
C ARG A 51 5.18 -5.11 -10.51
N THR A 52 5.41 -5.79 -9.40
CA THR A 52 4.58 -6.94 -8.99
C THR A 52 3.53 -6.59 -7.94
N TYR A 53 3.66 -5.44 -7.27
CA TYR A 53 2.83 -5.04 -6.13
C TYR A 53 2.78 -6.10 -5.01
N LEU A 54 3.83 -6.91 -4.90
CA LEU A 54 4.09 -7.68 -3.69
C LEU A 54 4.66 -6.74 -2.62
N PRO A 55 4.17 -6.81 -1.38
CA PRO A 55 4.73 -6.02 -0.29
C PRO A 55 6.18 -6.47 -0.03
N MET A 56 7.10 -5.51 0.03
CA MET A 56 8.54 -5.77 0.23
C MET A 56 8.99 -5.39 1.63
N SER A 57 8.51 -4.25 2.14
CA SER A 57 8.90 -3.72 3.44
C SER A 57 7.80 -2.85 4.03
N MET A 58 7.95 -2.46 5.29
CA MET A 58 7.09 -1.46 5.92
C MET A 58 7.91 -0.25 6.35
N MET A 59 7.62 0.91 5.78
CA MET A 59 8.18 2.15 6.26
C MET A 59 7.46 2.60 7.52
N VAL A 60 8.21 3.16 8.46
CA VAL A 60 7.71 3.61 9.76
C VAL A 60 8.29 4.99 10.06
N GLU A 61 7.40 5.94 10.39
CA GLU A 61 7.76 7.24 10.95
C GLU A 61 7.71 7.16 12.49
N PHE A 62 8.86 7.31 13.12
CA PHE A 62 9.00 7.36 14.57
C PHE A 62 8.89 8.79 15.08
N PRO A 63 8.20 9.02 16.21
CA PRO A 63 8.03 10.36 16.78
C PRO A 63 9.33 10.96 17.33
N SER A 64 10.36 10.15 17.59
CA SER A 64 11.66 10.58 18.08
C SER A 64 12.77 9.56 17.80
N LYS A 65 14.03 9.98 17.94
CA LYS A 65 15.20 9.08 17.91
C LYS A 65 15.14 8.01 19.00
N SER A 66 14.69 8.37 20.20
CA SER A 66 14.57 7.42 21.31
C SER A 66 13.56 6.30 20.99
N ALA A 67 12.44 6.63 20.36
CA ALA A 67 11.46 5.65 19.90
C ALA A 67 12.05 4.72 18.82
N TYR A 68 12.80 5.26 17.86
CA TYR A 68 13.53 4.46 16.87
C TYR A 68 14.54 3.50 17.53
N ASP A 69 15.36 3.98 18.46
CA ASP A 69 16.36 3.17 19.14
C ASP A 69 15.72 2.05 19.99
N ALA A 70 14.57 2.34 20.62
CA ALA A 70 13.75 1.35 21.32
C ALA A 70 13.20 0.28 20.37
N ALA A 71 12.73 0.68 19.18
CA ALA A 71 12.24 -0.21 18.15
C ALA A 71 13.32 -1.19 17.65
N VAL A 72 14.53 -0.69 17.38
CA VAL A 72 15.69 -1.51 17.02
C VAL A 72 16.01 -2.53 18.12
N LYS A 73 15.98 -2.12 19.39
CA LYS A 73 16.18 -3.04 20.52
C LYS A 73 15.09 -4.11 20.62
N SER A 74 13.82 -3.74 20.39
CA SER A 74 12.69 -4.68 20.40
C SER A 74 12.85 -5.77 19.34
N ILE A 75 13.21 -5.39 18.11
CA ILE A 75 13.45 -6.33 17.01
C ILE A 75 14.61 -7.28 17.32
N ASN A 76 15.72 -6.75 17.86
CA ASN A 76 16.87 -7.57 18.23
C ASN A 76 16.55 -8.59 19.33
N ARG A 77 15.70 -8.24 20.30
CA ARG A 77 15.27 -9.16 21.37
C ARG A 77 14.38 -10.29 20.84
N LYS A 78 13.58 -10.04 19.81
CA LYS A 78 12.65 -11.03 19.20
C LYS A 78 13.34 -11.92 18.14
N GLY A 79 14.64 -12.16 18.28
CA GLY A 79 15.39 -13.12 17.46
C GLY A 79 15.71 -12.67 16.03
N ARG A 80 15.61 -11.37 15.71
CA ARG A 80 15.95 -10.79 14.39
C ARG A 80 15.18 -11.40 13.20
N LEU A 81 13.97 -11.93 13.44
CA LEU A 81 13.07 -12.36 12.35
C LEU A 81 12.80 -11.20 11.38
N PHE A 82 12.62 -10.00 11.94
CA PHE A 82 12.57 -8.75 11.20
C PHE A 82 13.90 -8.02 11.31
N THR A 83 14.16 -7.11 10.37
CA THR A 83 15.29 -6.18 10.45
C THR A 83 14.81 -4.76 10.29
N MET A 84 15.47 -3.81 10.97
CA MET A 84 15.21 -2.39 10.84
C MET A 84 16.39 -1.70 10.18
N ILE A 85 16.13 -1.07 9.04
CA ILE A 85 17.09 -0.23 8.32
C ILE A 85 16.66 1.22 8.45
N ARG A 86 17.63 2.12 8.66
CA ARG A 86 17.34 3.55 8.69
C ARG A 86 16.90 4.02 7.31
N ALA A 87 15.81 4.76 7.25
CA ALA A 87 15.34 5.43 6.04
C ALA A 87 15.52 6.94 6.19
N ASP A 88 15.53 7.64 5.06
CA ASP A 88 15.47 9.09 5.03
C ASP A 88 14.03 9.58 4.85
N LYS A 89 13.84 10.89 5.04
CA LYS A 89 12.53 11.52 4.83
C LYS A 89 12.12 11.46 3.35
N ALA A 90 13.08 11.59 2.43
CA ALA A 90 12.79 11.62 1.00
C ALA A 90 12.10 10.31 0.54
N GLN A 91 12.59 9.16 1.01
CA GLN A 91 11.97 7.85 0.80
C GLN A 91 10.55 7.81 1.35
N TRP A 92 10.33 8.33 2.57
CA TRP A 92 9.00 8.37 3.17
C TRP A 92 8.02 9.20 2.34
N ASP A 93 8.45 10.36 1.88
CA ASP A 93 7.61 11.32 1.15
C ASP A 93 7.20 10.78 -0.23
N ILE A 94 8.07 10.04 -0.92
CA ILE A 94 7.76 9.44 -2.23
C ILE A 94 6.95 8.14 -2.14
N THR A 95 6.96 7.45 -0.99
CA THR A 95 6.15 6.24 -0.81
C THR A 95 4.68 6.60 -0.70
N ALA A 96 3.88 6.07 -1.64
CA ALA A 96 2.44 6.28 -1.70
C ALA A 96 1.73 5.68 -0.47
N PRO A 97 0.95 6.47 0.28
CA PRO A 97 0.08 5.95 1.33
C PRO A 97 -1.21 5.41 0.69
N TYR A 98 -1.28 4.11 0.43
CA TYR A 98 -2.48 3.50 -0.16
C TYR A 98 -3.62 3.39 0.84
N ASP A 99 -3.31 3.16 2.13
CA ASP A 99 -4.23 3.22 3.27
C ASP A 99 -5.49 2.35 3.15
N GLY A 100 -5.41 1.26 2.39
CA GLY A 100 -6.57 0.39 2.11
C GLY A 100 -7.60 1.02 1.18
N LYS A 101 -7.30 2.17 0.57
CA LYS A 101 -8.20 2.93 -0.31
C LYS A 101 -7.91 2.73 -1.79
N THR A 102 -6.87 1.98 -2.15
CA THR A 102 -6.49 1.76 -3.54
C THR A 102 -6.57 0.27 -3.85
N ILE A 103 -7.18 -0.08 -4.98
CA ILE A 103 -7.22 -1.44 -5.48
C ILE A 103 -6.38 -1.54 -6.73
N LEU A 104 -5.55 -2.58 -6.78
CA LEU A 104 -4.89 -3.05 -7.98
C LEU A 104 -5.76 -4.10 -8.67
N LEU A 105 -6.08 -3.87 -9.93
CA LEU A 105 -6.73 -4.84 -10.82
C LEU A 105 -5.64 -5.53 -11.65
N GLN A 106 -5.64 -6.86 -11.65
CA GLN A 106 -4.68 -7.69 -12.39
C GLN A 106 -5.39 -8.60 -13.39
N GLY A 107 -4.74 -8.85 -14.54
CA GLY A 107 -5.27 -9.73 -15.57
C GLY A 107 -6.12 -9.02 -16.63
N ILE A 108 -6.02 -7.69 -16.71
CA ILE A 108 -6.76 -6.91 -17.70
C ILE A 108 -6.28 -7.29 -19.11
N PRO A 109 -7.19 -7.59 -20.05
CA PRO A 109 -6.86 -7.86 -21.46
C PRO A 109 -6.07 -6.72 -22.10
N ARG A 110 -5.18 -7.04 -23.03
CA ARG A 110 -4.35 -6.01 -23.70
C ARG A 110 -5.14 -5.04 -24.57
N ASN A 111 -6.28 -5.49 -25.10
CA ASN A 111 -7.19 -4.69 -25.90
C ASN A 111 -8.19 -3.89 -25.06
N ALA A 112 -8.24 -4.09 -23.73
CA ALA A 112 -9.14 -3.36 -22.86
C ALA A 112 -8.72 -1.88 -22.74
N LEU A 113 -9.72 -1.02 -22.81
CA LEU A 113 -9.63 0.42 -22.64
C LEU A 113 -10.01 0.83 -21.21
N ILE A 114 -9.84 2.12 -20.89
CA ILE A 114 -10.27 2.67 -19.59
C ILE A 114 -11.78 2.45 -19.40
N ASP A 115 -12.60 2.69 -20.42
CA ASP A 115 -14.05 2.46 -20.40
C ASP A 115 -14.42 1.01 -19.99
N ASP A 116 -13.61 0.02 -20.36
CA ASP A 116 -13.87 -1.38 -19.97
C ASP A 116 -13.58 -1.61 -18.49
N VAL A 117 -12.57 -0.93 -17.95
CA VAL A 117 -12.29 -0.91 -16.50
C VAL A 117 -13.43 -0.20 -15.76
N GLU A 118 -13.94 0.92 -16.30
CA GLU A 118 -15.07 1.62 -15.70
C GLU A 118 -16.35 0.78 -15.71
N ARG A 119 -16.63 0.08 -16.82
CA ARG A 119 -17.74 -0.89 -16.92
C ARG A 119 -17.57 -2.03 -15.92
N PHE A 120 -16.37 -2.59 -15.79
CA PHE A 120 -16.08 -3.62 -14.80
C PHE A 120 -16.37 -3.13 -13.36
N LEU A 121 -15.97 -1.90 -13.04
CA LEU A 121 -16.21 -1.24 -11.75
C LEU A 121 -17.61 -0.62 -11.60
N SER A 122 -18.52 -0.83 -12.56
CA SER A 122 -19.90 -0.32 -12.47
C SER A 122 -20.57 -0.66 -11.13
N GLY A 123 -21.25 0.32 -10.54
CA GLY A 123 -21.88 0.20 -9.21
C GLY A 123 -20.92 0.35 -8.02
N CYS A 124 -19.64 0.59 -8.25
CA CYS A 124 -18.69 1.00 -7.20
C CYS A 124 -18.50 2.52 -7.19
N GLN A 125 -18.28 3.10 -6.01
CA GLN A 125 -17.95 4.52 -5.86
C GLN A 125 -16.42 4.66 -5.77
N TYR A 126 -15.80 5.07 -6.88
CA TYR A 126 -14.37 5.30 -6.99
C TYR A 126 -14.09 6.65 -7.67
N ASP A 127 -12.84 7.09 -7.63
CA ASP A 127 -12.39 8.28 -8.36
C ASP A 127 -11.97 7.88 -9.77
N SER A 128 -12.81 8.13 -10.79
CA SER A 128 -12.48 7.77 -12.18
C SER A 128 -11.20 8.42 -12.69
N SER A 129 -10.87 9.62 -12.22
CA SER A 129 -9.63 10.31 -12.61
C SER A 129 -8.37 9.65 -12.06
N SER A 130 -8.53 8.77 -11.07
CA SER A 130 -7.42 8.02 -10.46
C SER A 130 -7.04 6.74 -11.19
N ILE A 131 -7.78 6.35 -12.24
CA ILE A 131 -7.49 5.13 -12.99
C ILE A 131 -6.13 5.28 -13.68
N GLN A 132 -5.17 4.46 -13.26
CA GLN A 132 -3.85 4.38 -13.89
C GLN A 132 -3.66 3.00 -14.48
N MET A 133 -3.71 2.88 -15.80
CA MET A 133 -3.45 1.63 -16.52
C MET A 133 -1.98 1.52 -16.90
N PHE A 134 -1.41 0.33 -16.74
CA PHE A 134 -0.02 0.06 -17.11
C PHE A 134 0.19 -1.42 -17.43
N VAL A 135 1.30 -1.72 -18.09
CA VAL A 135 1.65 -3.08 -18.51
C VAL A 135 2.73 -3.64 -17.60
N ARG A 136 2.54 -4.86 -17.14
CA ARG A 136 3.56 -5.65 -16.44
C ARG A 136 4.05 -6.77 -17.35
N PRO A 137 5.36 -6.84 -17.65
CA PRO A 137 5.93 -8.01 -18.29
C PRO A 137 5.90 -9.21 -17.32
N THR A 138 5.49 -10.36 -17.82
CA THR A 138 5.53 -11.65 -17.09
C THR A 138 6.08 -12.73 -18.02
N ASP A 139 6.48 -13.87 -17.46
CA ASP A 139 7.00 -15.00 -18.24
C ASP A 139 5.94 -15.57 -19.20
N GLN A 140 4.66 -15.40 -18.88
CA GLN A 140 3.53 -15.79 -19.74
C GLN A 140 3.09 -14.67 -20.71
N GLY A 141 3.89 -13.61 -20.81
CA GLY A 141 3.66 -12.43 -21.64
C GLY A 141 3.13 -11.22 -20.85
N PRO A 142 3.11 -10.03 -21.47
CA PRO A 142 2.61 -8.83 -20.80
C PRO A 142 1.14 -8.92 -20.41
N ILE A 143 0.84 -8.55 -19.16
CA ILE A 143 -0.51 -8.37 -18.63
C ILE A 143 -0.78 -6.87 -18.40
N ARG A 144 -2.00 -6.41 -18.62
CA ARG A 144 -2.40 -5.07 -18.17
C ARG A 144 -2.87 -5.12 -16.73
N MET A 145 -2.56 -4.06 -16.00
CA MET A 145 -3.00 -3.83 -14.64
C MET A 145 -3.53 -2.41 -14.52
N ALA A 146 -4.36 -2.16 -13.52
CA ALA A 146 -4.86 -0.82 -13.23
C ALA A 146 -4.83 -0.55 -11.72
N LEU A 147 -4.41 0.65 -11.33
CA LEU A 147 -4.66 1.17 -9.99
C LEU A 147 -5.91 2.05 -10.00
N VAL A 148 -6.75 1.88 -9.00
CA VAL A 148 -7.97 2.70 -8.82
C VAL A 148 -8.11 3.08 -7.36
N ARG A 149 -8.32 4.38 -7.11
CA ARG A 149 -8.49 4.95 -5.78
C ARG A 149 -9.97 5.09 -5.43
N PHE A 150 -10.28 4.82 -4.17
CA PHE A 150 -11.59 4.91 -3.57
C PHE A 150 -11.60 6.00 -2.49
N PRO A 151 -12.75 6.66 -2.23
CA PRO A 151 -12.84 7.68 -1.18
C PRO A 151 -12.57 7.13 0.23
N SER A 152 -12.92 5.87 0.48
CA SER A 152 -12.77 5.22 1.79
C SER A 152 -12.33 3.76 1.67
N GLN A 153 -11.77 3.24 2.77
CA GLN A 153 -11.37 1.83 2.86
C GLN A 153 -12.59 0.90 2.76
N ALA A 154 -13.74 1.31 3.30
CA ALA A 154 -14.97 0.54 3.22
C ALA A 154 -15.45 0.37 1.77
N LEU A 155 -15.37 1.44 0.95
CA LEU A 155 -15.73 1.39 -0.46
C LEU A 155 -14.75 0.53 -1.27
N ALA A 156 -13.44 0.64 -1.01
CA ALA A 156 -12.45 -0.24 -1.62
C ALA A 156 -12.70 -1.72 -1.26
N MET A 157 -12.98 -2.00 0.01
CA MET A 157 -13.27 -3.36 0.46
C MET A 157 -14.58 -3.89 -0.15
N HIS A 158 -15.62 -3.07 -0.23
CA HIS A 158 -16.87 -3.42 -0.91
C HIS A 158 -16.63 -3.79 -2.38
N ALA A 159 -15.85 -2.98 -3.11
CA ALA A 159 -15.48 -3.28 -4.49
C ALA A 159 -14.65 -4.58 -4.59
N TYR A 160 -13.70 -4.80 -3.69
CA TYR A 160 -12.97 -6.07 -3.61
C TYR A 160 -13.92 -7.26 -3.44
N ILE A 161 -14.84 -7.21 -2.48
CA ILE A 161 -15.77 -8.33 -2.21
C ILE A 161 -16.69 -8.59 -3.40
N THR A 162 -17.20 -7.54 -4.05
CA THR A 162 -18.23 -7.66 -5.09
C THR A 162 -17.68 -7.90 -6.50
N LYS A 163 -16.44 -7.48 -6.78
CA LYS A 163 -15.85 -7.52 -8.14
C LYS A 163 -14.68 -8.50 -8.28
N ASN A 164 -14.08 -8.96 -7.19
CA ASN A 164 -12.93 -9.85 -7.27
C ASN A 164 -13.31 -11.16 -8.00
N ARG A 165 -12.45 -11.59 -8.93
CA ARG A 165 -12.68 -12.72 -9.84
C ARG A 165 -13.84 -12.53 -10.83
N GLY A 166 -14.35 -11.29 -10.98
CA GLY A 166 -15.23 -10.92 -12.08
C GLY A 166 -14.51 -10.88 -13.42
N PHE A 167 -15.24 -10.59 -14.50
CA PHE A 167 -14.70 -10.65 -15.86
C PHE A 167 -14.69 -9.28 -16.54
N CYS A 168 -13.61 -8.98 -17.26
CA CYS A 168 -13.47 -7.85 -18.17
C CYS A 168 -13.07 -8.39 -19.54
N LEU A 169 -13.91 -8.16 -20.57
CA LEU A 169 -13.77 -8.74 -21.92
C LEU A 169 -13.36 -10.23 -21.92
N ASN A 170 -14.08 -11.06 -21.14
CA ASN A 170 -13.86 -12.50 -20.97
C ASN A 170 -12.59 -12.93 -20.22
N ASN A 171 -11.77 -12.00 -19.74
CA ASN A 171 -10.68 -12.34 -18.81
C ASN A 171 -11.12 -12.14 -17.38
N GLN A 172 -10.81 -13.13 -16.54
CA GLN A 172 -11.01 -13.02 -15.10
C GLN A 172 -10.00 -12.02 -14.51
N ILE A 173 -10.51 -11.08 -13.71
CA ILE A 173 -9.73 -10.03 -13.07
C ILE A 173 -9.55 -10.35 -11.60
N THR A 174 -8.30 -10.30 -11.13
CA THR A 174 -7.97 -10.44 -9.71
C THR A 174 -7.80 -9.06 -9.10
N LEU A 175 -8.47 -8.79 -7.98
CA LEU A 175 -8.35 -7.55 -7.23
C LEU A 175 -7.41 -7.74 -6.04
N GLN A 176 -6.64 -6.72 -5.71
CA GLN A 176 -5.80 -6.64 -4.52
C GLN A 176 -5.94 -5.27 -3.87
N VAL A 177 -6.34 -5.23 -2.61
CA VAL A 177 -6.35 -3.98 -1.82
C VAL A 177 -4.92 -3.66 -1.37
N LEU A 178 -4.49 -2.41 -1.55
CA LEU A 178 -3.18 -1.90 -1.15
C LEU A 178 -3.29 -1.10 0.15
N HIS A 179 -2.39 -1.34 1.10
CA HIS A 179 -2.45 -0.87 2.50
C HIS A 179 -1.38 0.16 2.85
#